data_AF-A0A1B8EIJ6-F1
#
_entry.id   AF-A0A1B8EIJ6-F1
#
_cell.length_a   1.000
_cell.length_b   1.000
_cell.length_c   1.000
_cell.angle_alpha   90.00
_cell.angle_beta   90.00
_cell.angle_gamma   90.00
#
_symmetry.space_group_name_H-M   'P 1'
#
loop_
_entity.id
_entity.type
_entity.pdbx_description
1 polymer ?
#
loop_
_entity_poly.entity_id
_entity_poly.type
_entity_poly.pdbx_seq_one_letter_code
_entity_poly.pdbx_strand_id
1 'polypeptide(L)'
;MCYVASQYVSTSLTATFALELETLLASADIPNDGFLVQALLLFVIGLDGNNEQLRALEVLTRAQKVAIQLGMHQHDFAILNGGGLPVLEESWRRTWWELYIVNGIIAGLHQISTFHLFEIEANVSLPCEEDVFRSGRISTLYTIDDFDELWFSNEEPGWSSYTYRILAIRNLGRILQHKDAAFLDDALLGRLDNHLINWRLHLPNSKKEYFDSNGKFDELLFQAHMITNVSSILLHRKYSQLHGFASQSITSCAPHLQGAPGWQLQRLHSAKTVQSAIGITKLITLPTSLVKHTHFFTCAIALASIVHLACWSASTLVSEDDDLKGYVRLSIGGLKAMAEIWPSAKRVLEQVSGVAQEVLSTRTSTLNSLLWNSLDDGDMADSFISEEIISDEFQPL
;
A
#
# COMPACT_ATOMS: atom_id res chain seq x y z
N MET A 1 -13.24 3.74 22.32
CA MET A 1 -11.87 3.31 22.70
C MET A 1 -11.79 1.84 23.09
N CYS A 2 -12.65 1.32 23.98
CA CYS A 2 -12.59 -0.08 24.43
C CYS A 2 -12.58 -1.11 23.29
N TYR A 3 -13.42 -0.95 22.28
CA TYR A 3 -13.46 -1.84 21.10
C TYR A 3 -12.14 -1.94 20.32
N VAL A 4 -11.45 -0.82 20.08
CA VAL A 4 -10.17 -0.84 19.36
C VAL A 4 -9.06 -1.38 20.26
N ALA A 5 -9.06 -1.01 21.55
CA ALA A 5 -8.08 -1.49 22.52
C ALA A 5 -8.20 -2.99 22.80
N SER A 6 -9.42 -3.55 22.72
CA SER A 6 -9.65 -4.97 22.98
C SER A 6 -8.91 -5.89 22.00
N GLN A 7 -8.58 -5.40 20.79
CA GLN A 7 -7.78 -6.14 19.80
C GLN A 7 -6.40 -6.53 20.31
N TYR A 8 -5.84 -5.75 21.23
CA TYR A 8 -4.51 -5.96 21.80
C TYR A 8 -4.52 -6.82 23.07
N VAL A 9 -5.68 -7.36 23.45
CA VAL A 9 -5.87 -8.17 24.67
C VAL A 9 -6.50 -9.49 24.28
N SER A 10 -5.74 -10.59 24.41
CA SER A 10 -6.12 -11.93 23.95
C SER A 10 -7.38 -12.53 24.60
N THR A 11 -7.77 -12.05 25.78
CA THR A 11 -8.95 -12.53 26.54
C THR A 11 -10.13 -11.56 26.50
N SER A 12 -10.14 -10.61 25.58
CA SER A 12 -11.15 -9.54 25.57
C SER A 12 -12.44 -9.95 24.85
N LEU A 13 -13.55 -9.32 25.25
CA LEU A 13 -14.86 -9.49 24.61
C LEU A 13 -15.02 -8.51 23.43
N THR A 14 -14.12 -8.58 22.45
CA THR A 14 -14.11 -7.66 21.29
C THR A 14 -15.47 -7.54 20.61
N ALA A 15 -16.16 -8.66 20.37
CA ALA A 15 -17.48 -8.65 19.75
C ALA A 15 -18.54 -7.94 20.61
N THR A 16 -18.45 -8.06 21.93
CA THR A 16 -19.35 -7.36 22.87
C THR A 16 -19.10 -5.86 22.83
N PHE A 17 -17.84 -5.41 22.87
CA PHE A 17 -17.51 -3.99 22.76
C PHE A 17 -17.89 -3.40 21.41
N ALA A 18 -17.81 -4.18 20.32
CA ALA A 18 -18.27 -3.76 19.00
C ALA A 18 -19.78 -3.50 18.99
N LEU A 19 -20.57 -4.46 19.52
CA LEU A 19 -22.02 -4.35 19.59
C LEU A 19 -22.48 -3.20 20.50
N GLU A 20 -21.81 -3.01 21.64
CA GLU A 20 -22.09 -1.90 22.55
C GLU A 20 -21.82 -0.56 21.87
N LEU A 21 -20.66 -0.41 21.22
CA LEU A 21 -20.32 0.80 20.47
C LEU A 21 -21.33 1.08 19.35
N GLU A 22 -21.71 0.05 18.59
CA GLU A 22 -22.71 0.17 17.53
C GLU A 22 -24.07 0.61 18.06
N THR A 23 -24.51 0.05 19.19
CA THR A 23 -25.76 0.43 19.86
C THR A 23 -25.73 1.89 20.29
N LEU A 24 -24.63 2.35 20.90
CA LEU A 24 -24.46 3.73 21.31
C LEU A 24 -24.46 4.67 20.10
N LEU A 25 -23.75 4.31 19.03
CA LEU A 25 -23.69 5.08 17.80
C LEU A 25 -25.04 5.14 17.06
N ALA A 26 -25.93 4.17 17.27
CA ALA A 26 -27.27 4.14 16.69
C ALA A 26 -28.33 4.88 17.53
N SER A 27 -28.00 5.31 18.75
CA SER A 27 -28.93 6.01 19.64
C SER A 27 -29.45 7.30 18.99
N ALA A 28 -30.75 7.56 19.12
CA ALA A 28 -31.37 8.81 18.65
C ALA A 28 -30.91 10.03 19.47
N ASP A 29 -30.45 9.80 20.70
CA ASP A 29 -30.01 10.84 21.63
C ASP A 29 -28.53 11.23 21.41
N ILE A 30 -27.82 10.59 20.48
CA ILE A 30 -26.41 10.89 20.25
C ILE A 30 -26.26 12.29 19.63
N PRO A 31 -25.48 13.20 20.23
CA PRO A 31 -25.24 14.50 19.64
C PRO A 31 -24.58 14.37 18.27
N ASN A 32 -25.09 15.14 17.31
CA ASN A 32 -24.47 15.24 16.00
C ASN A 32 -23.36 16.29 16.07
N ASP A 33 -22.16 15.88 16.50
CA ASP A 33 -21.01 16.75 16.73
C ASP A 33 -19.69 16.13 16.24
N GLY A 34 -18.57 16.84 16.45
CA GLY A 34 -17.25 16.36 16.05
C GLY A 34 -16.81 15.08 16.79
N PHE A 35 -17.31 14.83 18.00
CA PHE A 35 -16.99 13.61 18.75
C PHE A 35 -17.67 12.38 18.13
N LEU A 36 -18.88 12.53 17.60
CA LEU A 36 -19.53 11.48 16.82
C LEU A 36 -18.66 11.08 15.61
N VAL A 37 -18.08 12.05 14.90
CA VAL A 37 -17.19 11.78 13.75
C VAL A 37 -15.94 11.01 14.21
N GLN A 38 -15.31 11.42 15.31
CA GLN A 38 -14.16 10.70 15.88
C GLN A 38 -14.51 9.26 16.27
N ALA A 39 -15.67 9.06 16.91
CA ALA A 39 -16.13 7.74 17.32
C ALA A 39 -16.42 6.83 16.12
N LEU A 40 -17.10 7.35 15.09
CA LEU A 40 -17.35 6.64 13.83
C LEU A 40 -16.04 6.29 13.13
N LEU A 41 -15.09 7.23 13.05
CA LEU A 41 -13.79 7.00 12.40
C LEU A 41 -12.98 5.89 13.08
N LEU A 42 -12.93 5.89 14.42
CA LEU A 42 -12.30 4.81 15.18
C LEU A 42 -13.01 3.47 14.95
N PHE A 43 -14.34 3.48 14.82
CA PHE A 43 -15.11 2.28 14.54
C PHE A 43 -14.83 1.73 13.14
N VAL A 44 -14.71 2.59 12.11
CA VAL A 44 -14.30 2.21 10.75
C VAL A 44 -12.95 1.49 10.77
N ILE A 45 -11.94 2.07 11.42
CA ILE A 45 -10.59 1.50 11.50
C ILE A 45 -10.65 0.12 12.16
N GLY A 46 -11.38 0.00 13.27
CA GLY A 46 -11.55 -1.27 13.96
C GLY A 46 -12.27 -2.33 13.11
N LEU A 47 -13.38 -1.98 12.46
CA LEU A 47 -14.13 -2.89 11.58
C LEU A 47 -13.27 -3.38 10.41
N ASP A 48 -12.56 -2.46 9.75
CA ASP A 48 -11.69 -2.81 8.63
C ASP A 48 -10.54 -3.74 9.07
N GLY A 49 -9.91 -3.43 10.21
CA GLY A 49 -8.90 -4.30 10.84
C GLY A 49 -9.42 -5.70 11.17
N ASN A 50 -10.70 -5.83 11.53
CA ASN A 50 -11.40 -7.09 11.77
C ASN A 50 -11.91 -7.79 10.51
N ASN A 51 -11.54 -7.30 9.32
CA ASN A 51 -11.97 -7.84 8.03
C ASN A 51 -13.48 -7.68 7.75
N GLU A 52 -14.14 -6.69 8.37
CA GLU A 52 -15.56 -6.37 8.18
C GLU A 52 -15.75 -5.23 7.17
N GLN A 53 -15.17 -5.38 5.98
CA GLN A 53 -14.97 -4.29 5.00
C GLN A 53 -16.27 -3.59 4.56
N LEU A 54 -17.35 -4.34 4.33
CA LEU A 54 -18.64 -3.75 3.93
C LEU A 54 -19.23 -2.88 5.04
N ARG A 55 -19.21 -3.37 6.29
CA ARG A 55 -19.66 -2.61 7.46
C ARG A 55 -18.78 -1.39 7.70
N ALA A 56 -17.45 -1.54 7.57
CA ALA A 56 -16.53 -0.41 7.66
C ALA A 56 -16.87 0.68 6.63
N LEU A 57 -17.25 0.31 5.40
CA LEU A 57 -17.66 1.26 4.36
C LEU A 57 -18.99 1.95 4.68
N GLU A 58 -19.97 1.23 5.23
CA GLU A 58 -21.24 1.82 5.69
C GLU A 58 -21.02 2.87 6.78
N VAL A 59 -20.23 2.53 7.80
CA VAL A 59 -19.89 3.44 8.90
C VAL A 59 -19.05 4.62 8.39
N LEU A 60 -18.12 4.39 7.46
CA LEU A 60 -17.32 5.44 6.84
C LEU A 60 -18.20 6.43 6.06
N THR A 61 -19.16 5.92 5.29
CA THR A 61 -20.11 6.76 4.54
C THR A 61 -20.92 7.64 5.50
N ARG A 62 -21.33 7.09 6.64
CA ARG A 62 -21.99 7.87 7.71
C ARG A 62 -21.06 8.94 8.29
N ALA A 63 -19.80 8.59 8.60
CA ALA A 63 -18.82 9.53 9.14
C ALA A 63 -18.57 10.71 8.19
N GLN A 64 -18.42 10.44 6.88
CA GLN A 64 -18.28 11.44 5.84
C GLN A 64 -19.49 12.39 5.80
N LYS A 65 -20.69 11.82 5.77
CA LYS A 65 -21.93 12.61 5.73
C LYS A 65 -22.03 13.53 6.95
N VAL A 66 -21.78 13.03 8.15
CA VAL A 66 -21.81 13.83 9.38
C VAL A 66 -20.75 14.93 9.34
N ALA A 67 -19.50 14.60 9.01
CA ALA A 67 -18.41 15.58 8.96
C ALA A 67 -18.68 16.70 7.94
N ILE A 68 -19.23 16.38 6.78
CA ILE A 68 -19.62 17.37 5.75
C ILE A 68 -20.77 18.24 6.27
N GLN A 69 -21.81 17.64 6.85
CA GLN A 69 -22.97 18.37 7.39
C GLN A 69 -22.58 19.34 8.51
N LEU A 70 -21.58 18.97 9.33
CA LEU A 70 -21.03 19.81 10.37
C LEU A 70 -20.14 20.94 9.82
N GLY A 71 -19.70 20.85 8.56
CA GLY A 71 -18.76 21.81 7.99
C GLY A 71 -17.31 21.56 8.38
N MET A 72 -16.93 20.34 8.82
CA MET A 72 -15.55 20.04 9.28
C MET A 72 -14.47 20.27 8.22
N HIS A 73 -14.84 20.32 6.95
CA HIS A 73 -13.98 20.66 5.81
C HIS A 73 -13.70 22.17 5.68
N GLN A 74 -14.30 22.98 6.55
CA GLN A 74 -14.17 24.42 6.56
C GLN A 74 -13.29 24.86 7.73
N HIS A 75 -12.45 25.87 7.51
CA HIS A 75 -11.58 26.47 8.51
C HIS A 75 -12.35 26.89 9.78
N ASP A 76 -13.50 27.52 9.60
CA ASP A 76 -14.33 28.08 10.68
C ASP A 76 -14.84 27.03 11.65
N PHE A 77 -15.03 25.78 11.22
CA PHE A 77 -15.56 24.72 12.09
C PHE A 77 -14.68 24.55 13.33
N ALA A 78 -13.37 24.51 13.16
CA ALA A 78 -12.44 24.30 14.25
C ALA A 78 -12.55 25.44 15.27
N ILE A 79 -12.58 26.69 14.81
CA ILE A 79 -12.66 27.90 15.65
C ILE A 79 -13.99 27.94 16.41
N LEU A 80 -15.11 27.76 15.71
CA LEU A 80 -16.45 27.86 16.29
C LEU A 80 -16.74 26.75 17.31
N ASN A 81 -16.15 25.57 17.14
CA ASN A 81 -16.37 24.40 18.00
C ASN A 81 -15.21 24.10 18.94
N GLY A 82 -14.16 24.93 18.94
CA GLY A 82 -12.98 24.75 19.78
C GLY A 82 -13.11 25.31 21.19
N GLY A 83 -14.13 26.14 21.45
CA GLY A 83 -14.33 26.79 22.75
C GLY A 83 -13.16 27.69 23.17
N GLY A 84 -12.38 28.20 22.21
CA GLY A 84 -11.16 28.97 22.45
C GLY A 84 -9.98 28.15 22.99
N LEU A 85 -10.06 26.82 22.95
CA LEU A 85 -8.97 25.92 23.35
C LEU A 85 -8.18 25.48 22.11
N PRO A 86 -6.94 25.95 21.91
CA PRO A 86 -6.16 25.65 20.70
C PRO A 86 -6.01 24.14 20.43
N VAL A 87 -5.87 23.34 21.49
CA VAL A 87 -5.76 21.88 21.40
C VAL A 87 -7.04 21.26 20.85
N LEU A 88 -8.21 21.78 21.23
CA LEU A 88 -9.48 21.25 20.73
C LEU A 88 -9.70 21.63 19.26
N GLU A 89 -9.37 22.87 18.90
CA GLU A 89 -9.39 23.31 17.50
C GLU A 89 -8.48 22.45 16.60
N GLU A 90 -7.27 22.13 17.09
CA GLU A 90 -6.34 21.25 16.39
C GLU A 90 -6.86 19.81 16.29
N SER A 91 -7.54 19.33 17.33
CA SER A 91 -8.22 18.03 17.30
C SER A 91 -9.27 17.96 16.19
N TRP A 92 -10.02 19.04 15.95
CA TRP A 92 -10.99 19.13 14.86
C TRP A 92 -10.33 19.11 13.48
N ARG A 93 -9.26 19.88 13.28
CA ARG A 93 -8.48 19.84 12.02
C ARG A 93 -7.92 18.44 11.76
N ARG A 94 -7.32 17.81 12.77
CA ARG A 94 -6.80 16.43 12.69
C ARG A 94 -7.90 15.41 12.40
N THR A 95 -9.11 15.60 12.94
CA THR A 95 -10.25 14.71 12.69
C THR A 95 -10.68 14.74 11.23
N TRP A 96 -10.79 15.94 10.63
CA TRP A 96 -11.09 16.08 9.20
C TRP A 96 -10.02 15.40 8.34
N TRP A 97 -8.74 15.71 8.59
CA TRP A 97 -7.65 15.16 7.81
C TRP A 97 -7.48 13.65 7.96
N GLU A 98 -7.71 13.10 9.16
CA GLU A 98 -7.67 11.65 9.36
C GLU A 98 -8.83 10.96 8.63
N LEU A 99 -10.04 11.53 8.64
CA LEU A 99 -11.18 11.02 7.88
C LEU A 99 -10.89 11.05 6.36
N TYR A 100 -10.30 12.14 5.87
CA TYR A 100 -9.85 12.30 4.48
C TYR A 100 -8.83 11.22 4.11
N ILE A 101 -7.82 10.99 4.97
CA ILE A 101 -6.79 9.98 4.74
C ILE A 101 -7.38 8.57 4.74
N VAL A 102 -8.20 8.21 5.73
CA VAL A 102 -8.83 6.88 5.83
C VAL A 102 -9.74 6.61 4.63
N ASN A 103 -10.51 7.61 4.18
CA ASN A 103 -11.31 7.45 2.96
C ASN A 103 -10.43 7.16 1.73
N GLY A 104 -9.33 7.89 1.55
CA GLY A 104 -8.40 7.67 0.44
C GLY A 104 -7.70 6.32 0.48
N ILE A 105 -7.27 5.88 1.67
CA ILE A 105 -6.61 4.59 1.86
C ILE A 105 -7.57 3.45 1.52
N ILE A 106 -8.80 3.47 2.05
CA ILE A 106 -9.82 2.46 1.79
C ILE A 106 -10.16 2.40 0.29
N ALA A 107 -10.33 3.56 -0.35
CA ALA A 107 -10.62 3.64 -1.78
C ALA A 107 -9.47 3.08 -2.64
N GLY A 108 -8.21 3.35 -2.28
CA GLY A 108 -7.05 2.90 -3.04
C GLY A 108 -6.65 1.44 -2.81
N LEU A 109 -6.70 0.97 -1.56
CA LEU A 109 -6.23 -0.37 -1.18
C LEU A 109 -7.29 -1.45 -1.36
N HIS A 110 -8.55 -1.18 -1.02
CA HIS A 110 -9.62 -2.17 -1.18
C HIS A 110 -10.28 -2.09 -2.56
N GLN A 111 -10.27 -0.92 -3.20
CA GLN A 111 -10.89 -0.67 -4.52
C GLN A 111 -12.39 -0.95 -4.60
N ILE A 112 -13.06 -1.12 -3.45
CA ILE A 112 -14.51 -1.34 -3.35
C ILE A 112 -15.32 -0.04 -3.22
N SER A 113 -14.65 1.11 -3.20
CA SER A 113 -15.27 2.43 -3.03
C SER A 113 -14.57 3.50 -3.87
N THR A 114 -15.10 4.73 -3.80
CA THR A 114 -14.50 5.92 -4.38
C THR A 114 -13.88 6.80 -3.30
N PHE A 115 -12.90 7.62 -3.68
CA PHE A 115 -12.33 8.62 -2.79
C PHE A 115 -13.22 9.87 -2.79
N HIS A 116 -14.43 9.76 -2.24
CA HIS A 116 -15.45 10.80 -2.27
C HIS A 116 -14.96 12.15 -1.72
N LEU A 117 -14.22 12.13 -0.61
CA LEU A 117 -13.73 13.37 0.01
C LEU A 117 -12.67 14.11 -0.82
N PHE A 118 -12.06 13.47 -1.82
CA PHE A 118 -11.09 14.11 -2.71
C PHE A 118 -11.69 15.25 -3.53
N GLU A 119 -12.98 15.16 -3.87
CA GLU A 119 -13.71 16.14 -4.67
C GLU A 119 -14.30 17.27 -3.82
N ILE A 120 -14.22 17.16 -2.49
CA ILE A 120 -14.71 18.19 -1.57
C ILE A 120 -13.62 19.24 -1.40
N GLU A 121 -13.94 20.47 -1.79
CA GLU A 121 -13.09 21.63 -1.51
C GLU A 121 -12.99 21.82 0.00
N ALA A 122 -11.75 21.87 0.50
CA ALA A 122 -11.47 21.99 1.92
C ALA A 122 -10.42 23.07 2.14
N ASN A 123 -10.74 24.04 2.99
CA ASN A 123 -9.82 25.11 3.42
C ASN A 123 -9.36 24.91 4.87
N VAL A 124 -9.49 23.68 5.40
CA VAL A 124 -8.97 23.31 6.71
C VAL A 124 -7.46 23.46 6.73
N SER A 125 -6.93 24.12 7.77
CA SER A 125 -5.49 24.24 7.95
C SER A 125 -4.83 22.87 8.18
N LEU A 126 -3.62 22.71 7.67
CA LEU A 126 -2.74 21.58 7.86
C LEU A 126 -2.42 21.41 9.36
N PRO A 127 -2.41 20.16 9.88
CA PRO A 127 -2.12 19.92 11.29
C PRO A 127 -0.68 20.28 11.67
N CYS A 128 -0.49 20.69 12.91
CA CYS A 128 0.83 20.93 13.49
C CYS A 128 1.55 19.63 13.87
N GLU A 129 2.81 19.72 14.27
CA GLU A 129 3.59 18.59 14.78
C GLU A 129 3.04 18.02 16.10
N GLU A 130 3.40 16.78 16.38
CA GLU A 130 2.90 16.04 17.55
C GLU A 130 3.37 16.64 18.89
N ASP A 131 4.59 17.16 18.95
CA ASP A 131 5.13 17.87 20.12
C ASP A 131 4.46 19.23 20.33
N VAL A 132 4.18 19.96 19.25
CA VAL A 132 3.44 21.22 19.26
C VAL A 132 2.03 21.00 19.81
N PHE A 133 1.30 19.99 19.31
CA PHE A 133 -0.02 19.63 19.81
C PHE A 133 0.00 19.27 21.31
N ARG A 134 0.96 18.44 21.74
CA ARG A 134 1.11 18.07 23.16
C ARG A 134 1.42 19.26 24.06
N SER A 135 2.20 20.23 23.57
CA SER A 135 2.54 21.43 24.32
C SER A 135 1.39 22.43 24.42
N GLY A 136 0.38 22.32 23.54
CA GLY A 136 -0.71 23.28 23.39
C GLY A 136 -0.31 24.62 22.75
N ARG A 137 0.95 24.79 22.32
CA ARG A 137 1.48 26.03 21.73
C ARG A 137 1.28 26.04 20.20
N ILE A 138 0.03 25.98 19.77
CA ILE A 138 -0.33 25.93 18.36
C ILE A 138 -0.43 27.37 17.84
N SER A 139 0.57 27.83 17.09
CA SER A 139 0.69 29.24 16.71
C SER A 139 0.70 29.52 15.22
N THR A 140 0.50 28.50 14.36
CA THR A 140 0.56 28.70 12.90
C THR A 140 -0.42 27.78 12.19
N LEU A 141 -1.25 28.36 11.33
CA LEU A 141 -2.27 27.68 10.54
C LEU A 141 -1.96 27.93 9.06
N TYR A 142 -1.35 26.95 8.42
CA TYR A 142 -1.14 26.96 6.97
C TYR A 142 -2.17 26.06 6.31
N THR A 143 -2.57 26.39 5.11
CA THR A 143 -3.44 25.60 4.24
C THR A 143 -2.61 24.83 3.22
N ILE A 144 -3.27 24.00 2.42
CA ILE A 144 -2.61 23.37 1.27
C ILE A 144 -2.18 24.41 0.24
N ASP A 145 -2.96 25.47 0.06
CA ASP A 145 -2.64 26.52 -0.90
C ASP A 145 -1.37 27.26 -0.45
N ASP A 146 -1.21 27.53 0.85
CA ASP A 146 0.03 28.08 1.41
C ASP A 146 1.23 27.16 1.13
N PHE A 147 1.06 25.84 1.19
CA PHE A 147 2.12 24.88 0.86
C PHE A 147 2.52 24.98 -0.63
N ASP A 148 1.54 25.06 -1.53
CA ASP A 148 1.77 25.13 -2.97
C ASP A 148 2.40 26.49 -3.37
N GLU A 149 2.07 27.59 -2.69
CA GLU A 149 2.64 28.93 -2.93
C GLU A 149 4.04 29.12 -2.35
N LEU A 150 4.26 28.68 -1.10
CA LEU A 150 5.53 28.86 -0.38
C LEU A 150 6.67 28.00 -0.94
N TRP A 151 6.37 27.06 -1.82
CA TRP A 151 7.35 26.24 -2.52
C TRP A 151 8.41 27.04 -3.28
N PHE A 152 8.04 28.21 -3.79
CA PHE A 152 8.95 29.09 -4.54
C PHE A 152 9.65 30.12 -3.65
N SER A 153 9.39 30.09 -2.34
CA SER A 153 10.02 30.99 -1.37
C SER A 153 11.32 30.39 -0.84
N ASN A 154 12.27 31.25 -0.44
CA ASN A 154 13.53 30.81 0.18
C ASN A 154 13.37 30.41 1.66
N GLU A 155 12.19 30.62 2.25
CA GLU A 155 11.87 30.29 3.63
C GLU A 155 10.90 29.11 3.63
N GLU A 156 11.39 27.88 3.70
CA GLU A 156 10.52 26.72 3.89
C GLU A 156 10.04 26.69 5.35
N PRO A 157 8.72 26.80 5.60
CA PRO A 157 8.18 26.49 6.91
C PRO A 157 8.51 25.03 7.22
N GLY A 158 8.91 24.73 8.46
CA GLY A 158 9.10 23.35 8.92
C GLY A 158 7.77 22.60 8.92
N TRP A 159 7.34 22.06 7.77
CA TRP A 159 6.07 21.36 7.60
C TRP A 159 6.00 20.09 8.43
N SER A 160 4.81 19.84 8.98
CA SER A 160 4.58 18.70 9.86
C SER A 160 4.60 17.36 9.12
N SER A 161 4.85 16.26 9.84
CA SER A 161 4.69 14.92 9.27
C SER A 161 3.25 14.63 8.79
N TYR A 162 2.25 15.27 9.43
CA TYR A 162 0.86 15.26 8.96
C TYR A 162 0.73 15.84 7.55
N THR A 163 1.41 16.97 7.29
CA THR A 163 1.39 17.63 5.98
C THR A 163 1.85 16.68 4.89
N TYR A 164 3.01 16.02 5.07
CA TYR A 164 3.52 15.09 4.07
C TYR A 164 2.65 13.84 3.87
N ARG A 165 1.97 13.36 4.93
CA ARG A 165 0.97 12.29 4.82
C ARG A 165 -0.27 12.73 4.03
N ILE A 166 -0.75 13.95 4.24
CA ILE A 166 -1.87 14.55 3.50
C ILE A 166 -1.51 14.71 2.02
N LEU A 167 -0.31 15.20 1.71
CA LEU A 167 0.17 15.35 0.34
C LEU A 167 0.31 14.00 -0.37
N ALA A 168 0.82 12.97 0.33
CA ALA A 168 0.92 11.62 -0.21
C ALA A 168 -0.46 11.06 -0.59
N ILE A 169 -1.47 11.20 0.28
CA ILE A 169 -2.82 10.71 -0.03
C ILE A 169 -3.52 11.54 -1.12
N ARG A 170 -3.22 12.84 -1.24
CA ARG A 170 -3.71 13.66 -2.37
C ARG A 170 -3.15 13.18 -3.70
N ASN A 171 -1.87 12.79 -3.74
CA ASN A 171 -1.29 12.17 -4.92
C ASN A 171 -1.98 10.85 -5.28
N LEU A 172 -2.32 10.02 -4.28
CA LEU A 172 -3.15 8.84 -4.51
C LEU A 172 -4.51 9.22 -5.11
N GLY A 173 -5.18 10.23 -4.57
CA GLY A 173 -6.48 10.68 -5.08
C GLY A 173 -6.46 11.10 -6.55
N ARG A 174 -5.44 11.85 -6.98
CA ARG A 174 -5.24 12.21 -8.40
C ARG A 174 -5.15 10.99 -9.31
N ILE A 175 -4.52 9.91 -8.84
CA ILE A 175 -4.42 8.64 -9.57
C ILE A 175 -5.77 7.93 -9.59
N LEU A 176 -6.47 7.90 -8.46
CA LEU A 176 -7.76 7.20 -8.34
C LEU A 176 -8.89 7.83 -9.15
N GLN A 177 -8.84 9.13 -9.46
CA GLN A 177 -9.77 9.76 -10.40
C GLN A 177 -9.76 9.12 -11.79
N HIS A 178 -8.68 8.41 -12.13
CA HIS A 178 -8.50 7.76 -13.43
C HIS A 178 -8.44 6.23 -13.31
N LYS A 179 -8.94 5.65 -12.20
CA LYS A 179 -8.85 4.20 -11.94
C LYS A 179 -9.59 3.35 -12.99
N ASP A 180 -10.67 3.87 -13.56
CA ASP A 180 -11.52 3.15 -14.52
C ASP A 180 -11.12 3.41 -15.98
N ALA A 181 -10.15 4.30 -16.22
CA ALA A 181 -9.59 4.50 -17.54
C ALA A 181 -8.86 3.23 -18.02
N ALA A 182 -9.18 2.80 -19.25
CA ALA A 182 -8.51 1.67 -19.88
C ALA A 182 -7.03 1.98 -20.13
N PHE A 183 -6.75 3.18 -20.67
CA PHE A 183 -5.41 3.72 -20.87
C PHE A 183 -5.42 5.22 -20.61
N LEU A 184 -4.34 5.72 -20.01
CA LEU A 184 -4.06 7.15 -19.87
C LEU A 184 -3.17 7.59 -21.03
N ASP A 185 -3.36 8.82 -21.51
CA ASP A 185 -2.38 9.42 -22.40
C ASP A 185 -1.03 9.62 -21.67
N ASP A 186 0.07 9.61 -22.43
CA ASP A 186 1.43 9.68 -21.89
C ASP A 186 1.68 10.98 -21.10
N ALA A 187 1.02 12.09 -21.48
CA ALA A 187 1.19 13.38 -20.81
C ALA A 187 0.52 13.38 -19.43
N LEU A 188 -0.68 12.83 -19.31
CA LEU A 188 -1.38 12.63 -18.05
C LEU A 188 -0.63 11.65 -17.15
N LEU A 189 -0.16 10.52 -17.69
CA LEU A 189 0.64 9.56 -16.94
C LEU A 189 1.93 10.21 -16.40
N GLY A 190 2.64 10.97 -17.23
CA GLY A 190 3.81 11.74 -16.83
C GLY A 190 3.52 12.79 -15.75
N ARG A 191 2.38 13.49 -15.83
CA ARG A 191 1.96 14.45 -14.78
C ARG A 191 1.69 13.77 -13.44
N LEU A 192 0.97 12.64 -13.44
CA LEU A 192 0.70 11.87 -12.22
C LEU A 192 2.00 11.34 -11.59
N ASP A 193 2.91 10.85 -12.42
CA ASP A 193 4.23 10.41 -11.98
C ASP A 193 5.06 11.56 -11.38
N ASN A 194 5.06 12.74 -12.03
CA ASN A 194 5.73 13.94 -11.52
C ASN A 194 5.25 14.31 -10.12
N HIS A 195 3.96 14.19 -9.80
CA HIS A 195 3.47 14.43 -8.44
C HIS A 195 4.10 13.48 -7.40
N LEU A 196 4.24 12.19 -7.73
CA LEU A 196 4.87 11.21 -6.85
C LEU A 196 6.38 11.46 -6.68
N ILE A 197 7.06 11.82 -7.76
CA ILE A 197 8.49 12.12 -7.74
C ILE A 197 8.76 13.43 -6.99
N ASN A 198 7.99 14.49 -7.27
CA ASN A 198 8.13 15.78 -6.59
C ASN A 198 7.95 15.63 -5.07
N TRP A 199 6.96 14.84 -4.62
CA TRP A 199 6.79 14.56 -3.20
C TRP A 199 8.07 13.97 -2.58
N ARG A 200 8.71 12.99 -3.24
CA ARG A 200 9.93 12.36 -2.73
C ARG A 200 11.14 13.30 -2.73
N LEU A 201 11.32 14.06 -3.81
CA LEU A 201 12.51 14.89 -4.02
C LEU A 201 12.59 16.08 -3.06
N HIS A 202 11.43 16.58 -2.63
CA HIS A 202 11.33 17.78 -1.81
C HIS A 202 10.91 17.48 -0.38
N LEU A 203 10.97 16.22 0.06
CA LEU A 203 11.01 15.96 1.48
C LEU A 203 12.28 16.63 2.04
N PRO A 204 12.17 17.44 3.12
CA PRO A 204 13.35 17.93 3.81
C PRO A 204 14.09 16.75 4.45
N ASN A 205 15.39 16.90 4.68
CA ASN A 205 16.21 15.79 5.19
C ASN A 205 15.69 15.23 6.53
N SER A 206 15.10 16.07 7.37
CA SER A 206 14.46 15.67 8.64
C SER A 206 13.22 14.78 8.47
N LYS A 207 12.66 14.69 7.26
CA LYS A 207 11.42 13.95 6.96
C LYS A 207 11.64 12.80 5.96
N LYS A 208 12.88 12.57 5.52
CA LYS A 208 13.26 11.40 4.71
C LYS A 208 13.44 10.14 5.55
N GLU A 209 13.74 10.31 6.82
CA GLU A 209 13.94 9.23 7.79
C GLU A 209 12.68 9.00 8.63
N TYR A 210 12.55 7.79 9.17
CA TYR A 210 11.39 7.38 9.99
C TYR A 210 11.59 7.64 11.48
N PHE A 211 12.79 8.06 11.89
CA PHE A 211 13.14 8.31 13.28
C PHE A 211 13.60 9.75 13.43
N ASP A 212 13.09 10.43 14.45
CA ASP A 212 13.57 11.77 14.80
C ASP A 212 14.95 11.72 15.47
N SER A 213 15.51 12.90 15.77
CA SER A 213 16.81 13.04 16.44
C SER A 213 16.85 12.41 17.85
N ASN A 214 15.69 12.09 18.43
CA ASN A 214 15.56 11.45 19.74
C ASN A 214 15.32 9.93 19.62
N GLY A 215 15.36 9.38 18.40
CA GLY A 215 15.08 7.96 18.14
C GLY A 215 13.60 7.59 18.24
N LYS A 216 12.69 8.57 18.27
CA LYS A 216 11.24 8.30 18.26
C LYS A 216 10.80 8.01 16.84
N PHE A 217 10.06 6.92 16.67
CA PHE A 217 9.48 6.54 15.39
C PHE A 217 8.33 7.47 14.99
N ASP A 218 8.34 7.91 13.74
CA ASP A 218 7.31 8.73 13.12
C ASP A 218 6.37 7.85 12.26
N GLU A 219 5.27 7.44 12.87
CA GLU A 219 4.23 6.64 12.21
C GLU A 219 3.57 7.37 11.03
N LEU A 220 3.53 8.71 11.04
CA LEU A 220 2.89 9.48 9.97
C LEU A 220 3.76 9.49 8.72
N LEU A 221 5.08 9.65 8.88
CA LEU A 221 6.02 9.51 7.76
C LEU A 221 6.06 8.08 7.24
N PHE A 222 6.05 7.07 8.12
CA PHE A 222 5.89 5.68 7.70
C PHE A 222 4.68 5.49 6.78
N GLN A 223 3.51 5.99 7.19
CA GLN A 223 2.31 5.91 6.37
C GLN A 223 2.42 6.75 5.09
N ALA A 224 3.05 7.92 5.10
CA ALA A 224 3.24 8.74 3.91
C ALA A 224 4.11 8.02 2.85
N HIS A 225 5.20 7.37 3.28
CA HIS A 225 6.03 6.53 2.42
C HIS A 225 5.27 5.29 1.93
N MET A 226 4.49 4.64 2.80
CA MET A 226 3.61 3.53 2.42
C MET A 226 2.65 3.95 1.31
N ILE A 227 1.89 5.03 1.51
CA ILE A 227 0.91 5.58 0.55
C ILE A 227 1.60 5.93 -0.77
N THR A 228 2.77 6.56 -0.73
CA THR A 228 3.51 6.94 -1.94
C THR A 228 3.96 5.72 -2.75
N ASN A 229 4.45 4.66 -2.09
CA ASN A 229 4.81 3.42 -2.80
C ASN A 229 3.58 2.70 -3.36
N VAL A 230 2.48 2.64 -2.60
CA VAL A 230 1.20 2.09 -3.08
C VAL A 230 0.71 2.86 -4.31
N SER A 231 0.75 4.19 -4.26
CA SER A 231 0.34 5.06 -5.37
C SER A 231 1.14 4.78 -6.65
N SER A 232 2.46 4.63 -6.53
CA SER A 232 3.34 4.29 -7.64
C SER A 232 3.05 2.90 -8.23
N ILE A 233 2.75 1.90 -7.39
CA ILE A 233 2.30 0.58 -7.86
C ILE A 233 1.00 0.72 -8.64
N LEU A 234 -0.01 1.41 -8.09
CA LEU A 234 -1.31 1.57 -8.74
C LEU A 234 -1.21 2.31 -10.08
N LEU A 235 -0.36 3.33 -10.17
CA LEU A 235 -0.15 4.11 -11.39
C LEU A 235 0.52 3.27 -12.50
N HIS A 236 1.58 2.54 -12.18
CA HIS A 236 2.43 1.90 -13.20
C HIS A 236 2.08 0.45 -13.50
N ARG A 237 1.42 -0.26 -12.58
CA ARG A 237 1.19 -1.71 -12.73
C ARG A 237 0.43 -2.06 -14.02
N LYS A 238 -0.57 -1.27 -14.41
CA LYS A 238 -1.35 -1.48 -15.65
C LYS A 238 -0.50 -1.38 -16.92
N TYR A 239 0.58 -0.61 -16.89
CA TYR A 239 1.50 -0.39 -18.02
C TYR A 239 2.75 -1.28 -17.94
N SER A 240 2.86 -2.12 -16.92
CA SER A 240 4.00 -3.02 -16.73
C SER A 240 3.81 -4.33 -17.50
N GLN A 241 4.91 -5.03 -17.77
CA GLN A 241 4.87 -6.39 -18.33
C GLN A 241 4.27 -7.42 -17.36
N LEU A 242 4.26 -7.10 -16.07
CA LEU A 242 3.79 -7.97 -14.98
C LEU A 242 2.28 -8.24 -15.05
N HIS A 243 1.51 -7.39 -15.74
CA HIS A 243 0.08 -7.62 -15.95
C HIS A 243 -0.18 -8.82 -16.89
N GLY A 244 0.66 -9.02 -17.91
CA GLY A 244 0.50 -10.12 -18.86
C GLY A 244 0.75 -11.49 -18.24
N PHE A 245 1.74 -11.59 -17.36
CA PHE A 245 2.13 -12.86 -16.71
C PHE A 245 1.12 -13.35 -15.65
N ALA A 246 0.33 -12.45 -15.05
CA ALA A 246 -0.73 -12.84 -14.12
C ALA A 246 -2.00 -13.37 -14.82
N SER A 247 -2.19 -13.05 -16.10
CA SER A 247 -3.34 -13.50 -16.91
C SER A 247 -3.02 -14.63 -17.89
N GLN A 248 -1.74 -14.93 -18.10
CA GLN A 248 -1.28 -16.00 -18.99
C GLN A 248 -0.76 -17.17 -18.17
N SER A 249 -1.66 -17.85 -17.46
CA SER A 249 -1.49 -19.29 -17.33
C SER A 249 -1.72 -19.88 -18.73
N ILE A 250 -0.72 -20.62 -19.22
CA ILE A 250 -0.83 -21.47 -20.41
C ILE A 250 -0.83 -20.69 -21.74
N THR A 251 0.36 -20.50 -22.34
CA THR A 251 0.61 -20.90 -23.74
C THR A 251 2.10 -20.88 -24.04
N SER A 252 2.53 -22.01 -24.61
CA SER A 252 3.84 -22.30 -25.15
C SER A 252 4.37 -21.17 -26.05
N CYS A 253 5.63 -20.80 -25.88
CA CYS A 253 6.45 -20.05 -26.83
C CYS A 253 5.82 -18.77 -27.44
N ALA A 254 5.61 -17.72 -26.63
CA ALA A 254 5.45 -16.38 -27.19
C ALA A 254 6.85 -15.77 -27.43
N PRO A 255 7.21 -15.39 -28.67
CA PRO A 255 8.52 -14.82 -28.96
C PRO A 255 8.69 -13.51 -28.18
N HIS A 256 9.82 -13.38 -27.49
CA HIS A 256 10.23 -12.14 -26.84
C HIS A 256 10.21 -11.00 -27.87
N LEU A 257 9.21 -10.11 -27.80
CA LEU A 257 9.11 -8.90 -28.61
C LEU A 257 10.13 -7.83 -28.14
N GLN A 258 11.40 -8.20 -28.08
CA GLN A 258 12.50 -7.23 -27.96
C GLN A 258 12.55 -6.45 -29.28
N GLY A 259 11.95 -5.25 -29.30
CA GLY A 259 12.01 -4.35 -30.47
C GLY A 259 10.68 -3.71 -30.89
N ALA A 260 9.56 -3.98 -30.22
CA ALA A 260 8.30 -3.29 -30.51
C ALA A 260 8.34 -1.82 -30.02
N PRO A 261 7.72 -0.86 -30.76
CA PRO A 261 7.50 0.50 -30.25
C PRO A 261 6.78 0.43 -28.89
N GLY A 262 7.37 1.02 -27.84
CA GLY A 262 6.82 1.01 -26.48
C GLY A 262 7.46 0.01 -25.50
N TRP A 263 8.29 -0.93 -25.96
CA TRP A 263 9.00 -1.90 -25.08
C TRP A 263 9.83 -1.23 -23.97
N GLN A 264 10.55 -0.16 -24.29
CA GLN A 264 11.40 0.53 -23.33
C GLN A 264 10.57 1.24 -22.25
N LEU A 265 9.42 1.82 -22.64
CA LEU A 265 8.49 2.47 -21.73
C LEU A 265 7.81 1.44 -20.80
N GLN A 266 7.43 0.28 -21.32
CA GLN A 266 6.87 -0.81 -20.53
C GLN A 266 7.86 -1.33 -19.47
N ARG A 267 9.15 -1.44 -19.81
CA ARG A 267 10.21 -1.78 -18.84
C ARG A 267 10.38 -0.73 -17.76
N LEU A 268 10.29 0.55 -18.09
CA LEU A 268 10.35 1.63 -17.11
C LEU A 268 9.19 1.49 -16.10
N HIS A 269 7.97 1.23 -16.57
CA HIS A 269 6.82 0.98 -15.69
C HIS A 269 7.03 -0.25 -14.81
N SER A 270 7.49 -1.37 -15.36
CA SER A 270 7.86 -2.55 -14.57
C SER A 270 8.90 -2.21 -13.49
N ALA A 271 9.97 -1.50 -13.85
CA ALA A 271 11.01 -1.11 -12.89
C ALA A 271 10.46 -0.23 -11.75
N LYS A 272 9.60 0.74 -12.07
CA LYS A 272 8.96 1.59 -11.05
C LYS A 272 8.02 0.80 -10.15
N THR A 273 7.23 -0.13 -10.70
CA THR A 273 6.35 -1.01 -9.93
C THR A 273 7.16 -1.90 -8.98
N VAL A 274 8.22 -2.55 -9.46
CA VAL A 274 9.10 -3.41 -8.65
C VAL A 274 9.82 -2.60 -7.57
N GLN A 275 10.41 -1.46 -7.91
CA GLN A 275 11.09 -0.59 -6.94
C GLN A 275 10.14 -0.13 -5.82
N SER A 276 8.88 0.13 -6.16
CA SER A 276 7.87 0.54 -5.17
C SER A 276 7.45 -0.63 -4.27
N ALA A 277 7.34 -1.84 -4.82
CA ALA A 277 7.12 -3.06 -4.03
C ALA A 277 8.29 -3.35 -3.08
N ILE A 278 9.53 -3.19 -3.54
CA ILE A 278 10.72 -3.26 -2.68
C ILE A 278 10.65 -2.18 -1.59
N GLY A 279 10.21 -0.96 -1.93
CA GLY A 279 10.00 0.13 -0.98
C GLY A 279 9.06 -0.26 0.17
N ILE A 280 7.92 -0.88 -0.15
CA ILE A 280 6.99 -1.42 0.87
C ILE A 280 7.64 -2.52 1.69
N THR A 281 8.34 -3.46 1.05
CA THR A 281 9.02 -4.56 1.77
C THR A 281 10.12 -4.04 2.70
N LYS A 282 10.83 -2.97 2.34
CA LYS A 282 11.80 -2.30 3.24
C LYS A 282 11.13 -1.71 4.48
N LEU A 283 9.90 -1.23 4.39
CA LEU A 283 9.16 -0.76 5.57
C LEU A 283 8.96 -1.86 6.62
N ILE A 284 8.86 -3.13 6.20
CA ILE A 284 8.78 -4.29 7.12
C ILE A 284 10.07 -4.45 7.95
N THR A 285 11.21 -4.03 7.40
CA THR A 285 12.54 -4.21 8.04
C THR A 285 12.88 -3.13 9.06
N LEU A 286 12.03 -2.12 9.22
CA LEU A 286 12.26 -1.06 10.20
C LEU A 286 12.28 -1.65 11.62
N PRO A 287 13.12 -1.14 12.54
CA PRO A 287 13.31 -1.72 13.86
C PRO A 287 12.17 -1.34 14.84
N THR A 288 10.92 -1.45 14.37
CA THR A 288 9.71 -1.19 15.13
C THR A 288 8.82 -2.43 15.04
N SER A 289 8.13 -2.74 16.14
CA SER A 289 7.22 -3.89 16.15
C SER A 289 6.06 -3.67 15.18
N LEU A 290 5.86 -4.61 14.25
CA LEU A 290 4.84 -4.50 13.21
C LEU A 290 3.41 -4.41 13.75
N VAL A 291 3.17 -4.90 14.97
CA VAL A 291 1.86 -4.78 15.64
C VAL A 291 1.52 -3.35 16.05
N LYS A 292 2.51 -2.44 16.05
CA LYS A 292 2.31 -1.01 16.38
C LYS A 292 1.98 -0.14 15.17
N HIS A 293 2.14 -0.66 13.95
CA HIS A 293 1.78 0.06 12.73
C HIS A 293 0.29 -0.04 12.44
N THR A 294 -0.21 0.87 11.61
CA THR A 294 -1.57 0.78 11.07
C THR A 294 -1.85 -0.57 10.41
N HIS A 295 -3.04 -1.13 10.64
CA HIS A 295 -3.47 -2.37 9.98
C HIS A 295 -3.60 -2.22 8.46
N PHE A 296 -3.77 -1.00 7.94
CA PHE A 296 -3.76 -0.72 6.49
C PHE A 296 -2.46 -1.15 5.81
N PHE A 297 -1.35 -1.26 6.56
CA PHE A 297 -0.09 -1.77 6.04
C PHE A 297 -0.20 -3.22 5.52
N THR A 298 -1.15 -4.02 6.04
CA THR A 298 -1.42 -5.38 5.55
C THR A 298 -1.74 -5.40 4.06
N CYS A 299 -2.60 -4.49 3.58
CA CYS A 299 -2.95 -4.38 2.17
C CYS A 299 -1.79 -3.85 1.32
N ALA A 300 -0.94 -2.97 1.87
CA ALA A 300 0.29 -2.55 1.19
C ALA A 300 1.25 -3.75 1.00
N ILE A 301 1.45 -4.57 2.04
CA ILE A 301 2.25 -5.80 1.95
C ILE A 301 1.65 -6.77 0.92
N ALA A 302 0.31 -6.90 0.86
CA ALA A 302 -0.36 -7.72 -0.15
C ALA A 302 -0.03 -7.25 -1.57
N LEU A 303 -0.17 -5.94 -1.84
CA LEU A 303 0.16 -5.35 -3.15
C LEU A 303 1.62 -5.58 -3.54
N ALA A 304 2.55 -5.37 -2.62
CA ALA A 304 3.97 -5.65 -2.86
C ALA A 304 4.22 -7.14 -3.14
N SER A 305 3.57 -8.02 -2.38
CA SER A 305 3.69 -9.48 -2.56
C SER A 305 3.19 -9.92 -3.93
N ILE A 306 2.09 -9.36 -4.42
CA ILE A 306 1.59 -9.64 -5.77
C ILE A 306 2.61 -9.26 -6.84
N VAL A 307 3.28 -8.11 -6.68
CA VAL A 307 4.34 -7.67 -7.61
C VAL A 307 5.53 -8.63 -7.57
N HIS A 308 6.01 -8.98 -6.37
CA HIS A 308 7.15 -9.90 -6.21
C HIS A 308 6.83 -11.30 -6.74
N LEU A 309 5.62 -11.81 -6.48
CA LEU A 309 5.15 -13.09 -6.99
C LEU A 309 5.02 -13.09 -8.53
N ALA A 310 4.56 -11.99 -9.13
CA ALA A 310 4.51 -11.85 -10.58
C ALA A 310 5.91 -11.79 -11.22
N CYS A 311 6.87 -11.15 -10.55
CA CYS A 311 8.27 -11.18 -11.00
C CYS A 311 8.84 -12.59 -10.84
N TRP A 312 8.52 -13.26 -9.73
CA TRP A 312 9.01 -14.60 -9.46
C TRP A 312 8.39 -15.62 -10.41
N SER A 313 7.13 -15.48 -10.82
CA SER A 313 6.56 -16.38 -11.83
C SER A 313 7.20 -16.20 -13.21
N ALA A 314 7.60 -14.96 -13.55
CA ALA A 314 8.19 -14.63 -14.85
C ALA A 314 9.72 -14.86 -14.94
N SER A 315 10.43 -14.96 -13.82
CA SER A 315 11.89 -15.13 -13.80
C SER A 315 12.33 -16.50 -14.32
N THR A 316 13.31 -16.51 -15.23
CA THR A 316 14.00 -17.71 -15.71
C THR A 316 15.40 -17.88 -15.10
N LEU A 317 15.91 -16.87 -14.38
CA LEU A 317 17.26 -16.84 -13.82
C LEU A 317 17.26 -17.23 -12.33
N VAL A 318 18.11 -18.19 -11.97
CA VAL A 318 18.21 -18.73 -10.60
C VAL A 318 18.67 -17.68 -9.58
N SER A 319 19.50 -16.69 -9.97
CA SER A 319 19.98 -15.65 -9.06
C SER A 319 18.90 -14.63 -8.65
N GLU A 320 17.94 -14.34 -9.54
CA GLU A 320 16.81 -13.44 -9.23
C GLU A 320 15.77 -14.14 -8.33
N ASP A 321 15.76 -15.48 -8.34
CA ASP A 321 14.83 -16.26 -7.53
C ASP A 321 15.10 -16.12 -6.03
N ASP A 322 16.36 -16.01 -5.60
CA ASP A 322 16.69 -15.94 -4.17
C ASP A 322 16.25 -14.61 -3.54
N ASP A 323 16.46 -13.48 -4.23
CA ASP A 323 16.01 -12.16 -3.77
C ASP A 323 14.47 -12.07 -3.74
N LEU A 324 13.80 -12.52 -4.81
CA LEU A 324 12.33 -12.51 -4.90
C LEU A 324 11.68 -13.42 -3.85
N LYS A 325 12.22 -14.63 -3.64
CA LYS A 325 11.82 -15.50 -2.52
C LYS A 325 12.07 -14.82 -1.18
N GLY A 326 13.19 -14.12 -1.02
CA GLY A 326 13.50 -13.33 0.16
C GLY A 326 12.42 -12.30 0.47
N TYR A 327 12.02 -11.51 -0.53
CA TYR A 327 10.95 -10.52 -0.38
C TYR A 327 9.60 -11.16 -0.06
N VAL A 328 9.21 -12.24 -0.74
CA VAL A 328 7.96 -12.96 -0.44
C VAL A 328 7.97 -13.53 0.97
N ARG A 329 9.08 -14.13 1.41
CA ARG A 329 9.24 -14.66 2.77
C ARG A 329 9.15 -13.55 3.81
N LEU A 330 9.75 -12.38 3.54
CA LEU A 330 9.67 -11.22 4.42
C LEU A 330 8.24 -10.68 4.51
N SER A 331 7.51 -10.58 3.39
CA SER A 331 6.08 -10.23 3.39
C SER A 331 5.24 -11.20 4.20
N ILE A 332 5.43 -12.51 4.03
CA ILE A 332 4.74 -13.55 4.82
C ILE A 332 5.07 -13.41 6.31
N GLY A 333 6.34 -13.17 6.66
CA GLY A 333 6.76 -12.93 8.03
C GLY A 333 6.10 -11.69 8.64
N GLY A 334 6.02 -10.60 7.88
CA GLY A 334 5.36 -9.38 8.31
C GLY A 334 3.85 -9.56 8.53
N LEU A 335 3.18 -10.23 7.59
CA LEU A 335 1.75 -10.55 7.72
C LEU A 335 1.47 -11.48 8.91
N LYS A 336 2.35 -12.45 9.20
CA LYS A 336 2.25 -13.30 10.39
C LYS A 336 2.29 -12.48 11.69
N ALA A 337 3.23 -11.56 11.81
CA ALA A 337 3.33 -10.70 12.99
C ALA A 337 2.07 -9.84 13.17
N MET A 338 1.55 -9.25 12.09
CA MET A 338 0.31 -8.43 12.16
C MET A 338 -0.95 -9.27 12.42
N ALA A 339 -0.97 -10.52 11.97
CA ALA A 339 -2.09 -11.46 12.17
C ALA A 339 -2.27 -11.90 13.62
N GLU A 340 -1.32 -11.60 14.51
CA GLU A 340 -1.50 -11.77 15.95
C GLU A 340 -2.59 -10.85 16.52
N ILE A 341 -2.79 -9.68 15.91
CA ILE A 341 -3.76 -8.68 16.34
C ILE A 341 -4.94 -8.58 15.37
N TRP A 342 -4.66 -8.57 14.06
CA TRP A 342 -5.65 -8.17 13.06
C TRP A 342 -6.15 -9.34 12.22
N PRO A 343 -7.46 -9.68 12.27
CA PRO A 343 -8.05 -10.70 11.41
C PRO A 343 -7.88 -10.44 9.91
N SER A 344 -7.88 -9.16 9.49
CA SER A 344 -7.57 -8.77 8.10
C SER A 344 -6.19 -9.26 7.65
N ALA A 345 -5.17 -9.13 8.49
CA ALA A 345 -3.82 -9.62 8.22
C ALA A 345 -3.79 -11.14 8.06
N LYS A 346 -4.56 -11.88 8.88
CA LYS A 346 -4.67 -13.34 8.79
C LYS A 346 -5.25 -13.76 7.43
N ARG A 347 -6.33 -13.13 6.97
CA ARG A 347 -6.90 -13.42 5.66
C ARG A 347 -5.89 -13.15 4.53
N VAL A 348 -5.22 -12.01 4.58
CA VAL A 348 -4.21 -11.63 3.58
C VAL A 348 -3.02 -12.60 3.59
N LEU A 349 -2.57 -13.04 4.77
CA LEU A 349 -1.53 -14.05 4.92
C LEU A 349 -1.88 -15.37 4.22
N GLU A 350 -3.10 -15.86 4.42
CA GLU A 350 -3.59 -17.09 3.79
C GLU A 350 -3.59 -16.96 2.26
N GLN A 351 -4.07 -15.82 1.74
CA GLN A 351 -4.09 -15.54 0.30
C GLN A 351 -2.68 -15.48 -0.30
N VAL A 352 -1.79 -14.68 0.28
CA VAL A 352 -0.41 -14.51 -0.23
C VAL A 352 0.35 -15.84 -0.15
N SER A 353 0.16 -16.60 0.93
CA SER A 353 0.83 -17.90 1.10
C SER A 353 0.31 -18.93 0.08
N GLY A 354 -0.99 -18.94 -0.19
CA GLY A 354 -1.59 -19.82 -1.20
C GLY A 354 -1.03 -19.55 -2.60
N VAL A 355 -1.01 -18.29 -3.04
CA VAL A 355 -0.46 -17.93 -4.35
C VAL A 355 1.05 -18.24 -4.43
N ALA A 356 1.80 -18.01 -3.35
CA ALA A 356 3.23 -18.36 -3.32
C ALA A 356 3.47 -19.87 -3.51
N GLN A 357 2.62 -20.72 -2.92
CA GLN A 357 2.68 -22.17 -3.10
C GLN A 357 2.36 -22.58 -4.54
N GLU A 358 1.38 -21.94 -5.17
CA GLU A 358 1.00 -22.19 -6.57
C GLU A 358 2.11 -21.80 -7.55
N VAL A 359 2.77 -20.65 -7.33
CA VAL A 359 3.91 -20.23 -8.14
C VAL A 359 5.06 -21.23 -7.98
N LEU A 360 5.36 -21.66 -6.75
CA LEU A 360 6.41 -22.64 -6.49
C LEU A 360 6.14 -23.99 -7.17
N SER A 361 4.91 -24.51 -7.05
CA SER A 361 4.54 -25.81 -7.61
C SER A 361 4.60 -25.78 -9.13
N THR A 362 4.04 -24.74 -9.76
CA THR A 362 4.07 -24.54 -11.21
C THR A 362 5.50 -24.52 -11.73
N ARG A 363 6.38 -23.73 -11.11
CA ARG A 363 7.79 -23.63 -11.53
C ARG A 363 8.55 -24.94 -11.33
N THR A 364 8.30 -25.66 -10.24
CA THR A 364 8.90 -26.98 -9.99
C THR A 364 8.47 -27.98 -11.07
N SER A 365 7.18 -27.99 -11.43
CA SER A 365 6.67 -28.83 -12.52
C SER A 365 7.28 -28.47 -13.88
N THR A 366 7.41 -27.18 -14.20
CA THR A 366 8.06 -26.73 -15.44
C THR A 366 9.53 -27.12 -15.48
N LEU A 367 10.29 -26.91 -14.40
CA LEU A 367 11.69 -27.30 -14.31
C LEU A 367 11.86 -28.82 -14.42
N ASN A 368 11.02 -29.60 -13.73
CA ASN A 368 11.04 -31.05 -13.85
C ASN A 368 10.74 -31.50 -15.29
N SER A 369 9.73 -30.91 -15.95
CA SER A 369 9.43 -31.23 -17.35
C SER A 369 10.58 -30.89 -18.31
N LEU A 370 11.23 -29.73 -18.13
CA LEU A 370 12.39 -29.35 -18.92
C LEU A 370 13.57 -30.31 -18.68
N LEU A 371 13.78 -30.71 -17.42
CA LEU A 371 14.83 -31.66 -17.04
C LEU A 371 14.56 -33.04 -17.65
N TRP A 372 13.33 -33.55 -17.59
CA TRP A 372 12.94 -34.81 -18.23
C TRP A 372 13.11 -34.76 -19.75
N ASN A 373 12.68 -33.68 -20.41
CA ASN A 373 12.87 -33.51 -21.85
C ASN A 373 14.37 -33.45 -22.22
N SER A 374 15.21 -32.82 -21.39
CA SER A 374 16.66 -32.77 -21.62
C SER A 374 17.38 -34.10 -21.41
N LEU A 375 16.82 -34.99 -20.60
CA LEU A 375 17.34 -36.35 -20.39
C LEU A 375 16.94 -37.26 -21.57
N ASP A 376 15.71 -37.14 -22.10
CA ASP A 376 15.27 -37.86 -23.30
C ASP A 376 16.05 -37.43 -24.56
N ASP A 377 16.37 -36.14 -24.71
CA ASP A 377 17.22 -35.66 -25.81
C ASP A 377 18.69 -36.12 -25.68
N GLY A 378 19.16 -36.36 -24.45
CA GLY A 378 20.49 -36.89 -24.17
C GLY A 378 20.66 -38.37 -24.53
N ASP A 379 19.60 -39.18 -24.38
CA ASP A 379 19.60 -40.61 -24.71
C ASP A 379 19.44 -40.89 -26.22
N MET A 380 19.05 -39.90 -27.02
CA MET A 380 19.05 -40.00 -28.50
C MET A 380 20.44 -39.82 -29.12
N ALA A 381 21.41 -39.23 -28.40
CA ALA A 381 22.76 -38.97 -28.90
C ALA A 381 23.71 -40.18 -28.81
N ASP A 382 23.37 -41.22 -28.04
CA ASP A 382 24.19 -42.44 -27.89
C ASP A 382 23.70 -43.62 -28.75
N SER A 383 22.79 -43.39 -29.71
CA SER A 383 22.25 -44.45 -30.58
C SER A 383 22.92 -44.59 -31.96
N PHE A 384 24.04 -43.91 -32.21
CA PHE A 384 24.83 -44.09 -33.44
C PHE A 384 26.33 -44.04 -33.15
N ILE A 385 26.92 -45.16 -32.73
CA ILE A 385 28.24 -45.71 -33.15
C ILE A 385 28.35 -47.08 -32.48
N SER A 386 27.97 -48.13 -33.21
CA SER A 386 28.68 -49.42 -33.21
C SER A 386 27.99 -50.40 -34.16
N GLU A 387 28.12 -50.17 -35.46
CA GLU A 387 28.09 -51.26 -36.44
C GLU A 387 28.94 -50.88 -37.67
N GLU A 388 29.78 -51.83 -38.08
CA GLU A 388 30.61 -51.89 -39.29
C GLU A 388 31.90 -51.05 -39.40
N ILE A 389 33.03 -51.67 -39.02
CA ILE A 389 34.19 -51.75 -39.92
C ILE A 389 34.60 -53.22 -40.07
N ILE A 390 34.39 -53.73 -41.29
CA ILE A 390 34.89 -54.97 -41.85
C ILE A 390 36.38 -54.80 -42.22
N SER A 391 37.26 -55.74 -41.84
CA SER A 391 38.12 -56.53 -42.77
C SER A 391 39.38 -57.10 -42.09
N ASP A 392 39.52 -58.43 -42.27
CA ASP A 392 40.72 -59.25 -42.50
C ASP A 392 42.06 -58.93 -41.81
N GLU A 393 42.54 -59.88 -40.99
CA GLU A 393 43.53 -60.89 -41.42
C GLU A 393 43.83 -61.85 -40.25
N PHE A 394 44.04 -63.13 -40.58
CA PHE A 394 44.90 -64.16 -39.97
C PHE A 394 44.24 -65.54 -39.87
N GLN A 395 44.63 -66.42 -40.82
CA GLN A 395 44.66 -67.87 -40.61
C GLN A 395 45.76 -68.24 -39.61
N PRO A 396 45.62 -69.38 -38.91
CA PRO A 396 46.48 -70.51 -39.29
C PRO A 396 45.80 -71.90 -39.24
N LEU A 397 46.34 -72.75 -40.13
CA LEU A 397 46.29 -74.22 -40.29
C LEU A 397 44.99 -74.85 -40.83
#